data_AF-A0A927XFL2-F1
#
_entry.id   AF-A0A927XFL2-F1
#
_cell.length_a   1.000
_cell.length_b   1.000
_cell.length_c   1.000
_cell.angle_alpha   90.00
_cell.angle_beta   90.00
_cell.angle_gamma   90.00
#
_symmetry.space_group_name_H-M   'P 1'
#
loop_
_entity.id
_entity.type
_entity.pdbx_description
1 polymer ?
#
loop_
_entity_poly.entity_id
_entity_poly.type
_entity_poly.pdbx_seq_one_letter_code
_entity_poly.pdbx_strand_id
1 'polypeptide(L)'
;MNKLNELLQELGISKVSLAKYLGVSRQMVYNYLELDDLNKWPKEKKLLLFKLLDIEDGSEETIAGIKVTTEYLMSVEQRLNQSFKNHNNLSNYLDMSGLNKQEQQLVSDITCLIKEKLGEDENREQNFYAMTYFYQMLQSLDNVPEIKYILGYMSKTTGFIDPEEYKFDADKQFIFEGILYSALTLYNNGGASRSKLAETHKKFVQEIQQKNEEKISRTQQLNTLKIQALRELGYNEINEENAAEVLEKIAEIQSRKV
;
A
#
# COMPACT_ATOMS: atom_id res chain seq x y z
N MET A 1 3.43 22.08 -35.71
CA MET A 1 4.26 21.33 -34.73
C MET A 1 5.65 21.94 -34.49
N ASN A 2 6.29 22.58 -35.47
CA ASN A 2 7.58 23.28 -35.28
C ASN A 2 7.53 24.38 -34.20
N LYS A 3 6.50 25.23 -34.20
CA LYS A 3 6.30 26.28 -33.18
C LYS A 3 6.15 25.74 -31.76
N LEU A 4 5.53 24.57 -31.59
CA LEU A 4 5.46 23.91 -30.29
C LEU A 4 6.86 23.46 -29.83
N ASN A 5 7.67 22.93 -30.74
CA ASN A 5 9.04 22.53 -30.42
C ASN A 5 9.92 23.73 -30.04
N GLU A 6 9.78 24.85 -30.73
CA GLU A 6 10.45 26.12 -30.41
C GLU A 6 10.03 26.63 -29.04
N LEU A 7 8.73 26.71 -28.76
CA LEU A 7 8.22 27.13 -27.45
C LEU A 7 8.73 26.23 -26.32
N LEU A 8 8.74 24.91 -26.50
CA LEU A 8 9.29 23.99 -25.50
C LEU A 8 10.78 24.22 -25.25
N GLN A 9 11.55 24.60 -26.28
CA GLN A 9 12.97 24.95 -26.15
C GLN A 9 13.16 26.29 -25.42
N GLU A 10 12.38 27.30 -25.76
CA GLU A 10 12.39 28.62 -25.08
C GLU A 10 12.02 28.49 -23.60
N LEU A 11 11.10 27.58 -23.27
CA LEU A 11 10.72 27.26 -21.90
C LEU A 11 11.72 26.37 -21.16
N GLY A 12 12.81 25.94 -21.80
CA GLY A 12 13.81 25.05 -21.21
C GLY A 12 13.29 23.64 -20.91
N ILE A 13 12.16 23.22 -21.50
CA ILE A 13 11.54 21.93 -21.24
C ILE A 13 12.24 20.86 -22.07
N SER A 14 13.12 20.11 -21.41
CA SER A 14 13.78 18.96 -22.04
C SER A 14 12.76 17.87 -22.43
N LYS A 15 13.08 17.09 -23.46
CA LYS A 15 12.26 15.91 -23.85
C LYS A 15 12.13 14.90 -22.69
N VAL A 16 13.13 14.87 -21.80
CA VAL A 16 13.10 14.04 -20.57
C VAL A 16 12.06 14.57 -19.59
N SER A 17 12.05 15.87 -19.33
CA SER A 17 11.10 16.53 -18.43
C SER A 17 9.67 16.41 -18.95
N LEU A 18 9.48 16.59 -20.27
CA LEU A 18 8.19 16.45 -20.93
C LEU A 18 7.68 15.00 -20.90
N ALA A 19 8.54 14.01 -21.15
CA ALA A 19 8.18 12.59 -21.09
C ALA A 19 7.70 12.19 -19.69
N LYS A 20 8.43 12.66 -18.67
CA LYS A 20 8.02 12.50 -17.28
C LYS A 20 6.66 13.17 -17.07
N TYR A 21 6.49 14.46 -17.37
CA TYR A 21 5.21 15.18 -17.20
C TYR A 21 4.00 14.47 -17.84
N LEU A 22 4.17 13.97 -19.07
CA LEU A 22 3.10 13.29 -19.81
C LEU A 22 2.86 11.83 -19.35
N GLY A 23 3.78 11.26 -18.56
CA GLY A 23 3.71 9.86 -18.11
C GLY A 23 3.90 8.87 -19.26
N VAL A 24 4.84 9.16 -20.18
CA VAL A 24 5.15 8.30 -21.34
C VAL A 24 6.66 8.10 -21.48
N SER A 25 7.08 7.14 -22.31
CA SER A 25 8.51 6.95 -22.59
C SER A 25 9.09 8.11 -23.39
N ARG A 26 10.41 8.33 -23.29
CA ARG A 26 11.11 9.35 -24.09
C ARG A 26 10.87 9.15 -25.59
N GLN A 27 10.89 7.90 -26.06
CA GLN A 27 10.62 7.56 -27.46
C GLN A 27 9.22 8.01 -27.90
N MET A 28 8.21 7.85 -27.05
CA MET A 28 6.85 8.30 -27.35
C MET A 28 6.78 9.83 -27.50
N VAL A 29 7.55 10.59 -26.72
CA VAL A 29 7.63 12.05 -26.90
C VAL A 29 8.25 12.42 -28.24
N TYR A 30 9.31 11.73 -28.69
CA TYR A 30 9.86 11.93 -30.03
C TYR A 30 8.80 11.63 -31.10
N ASN A 31 8.17 10.46 -31.03
CA ASN A 31 7.13 10.06 -31.97
C ASN A 31 5.97 11.08 -32.03
N TYR A 32 5.55 11.60 -30.88
CA TYR A 32 4.47 12.58 -30.79
C TYR A 32 4.85 13.93 -31.39
N LEU A 33 6.10 14.36 -31.22
CA LEU A 33 6.58 15.65 -31.72
C LEU A 33 6.92 15.63 -33.22
N GLU A 34 7.06 14.45 -33.81
CA GLU A 34 7.20 14.21 -35.25
C GLU A 34 5.85 14.18 -35.99
N LEU A 35 4.72 14.09 -35.27
CA LEU A 35 3.40 14.18 -35.89
C LEU A 35 3.16 15.59 -36.46
N ASP A 36 2.32 15.70 -37.48
CA ASP A 36 2.03 17.00 -38.11
C ASP A 36 1.06 17.86 -37.29
N ASP A 37 0.20 17.22 -36.48
CA ASP A 37 -0.91 17.86 -35.75
C ASP A 37 -1.02 17.31 -34.32
N LEU A 38 -1.22 18.22 -33.35
CA LEU A 38 -1.53 17.93 -31.96
C LEU A 38 -2.82 17.12 -31.78
N ASN A 39 -3.77 17.20 -32.72
CA ASN A 39 -4.98 16.37 -32.68
C ASN A 39 -4.71 14.87 -32.87
N LYS A 40 -3.54 14.51 -33.41
CA LYS A 40 -3.09 13.11 -33.52
C LYS A 40 -2.54 12.55 -32.20
N TRP A 41 -2.35 13.41 -31.18
CA TRP A 41 -1.96 12.95 -29.84
C TRP A 41 -3.12 12.27 -29.12
N PRO A 42 -2.85 11.31 -28.22
CA PRO A 42 -3.89 10.79 -27.34
C PRO A 42 -4.53 11.93 -26.54
N LYS A 43 -5.86 11.91 -26.45
CA LYS A 43 -6.68 12.99 -25.87
C LYS A 43 -6.21 13.43 -24.48
N GLU A 44 -5.85 12.46 -23.64
CA GLU A 44 -5.30 12.68 -22.30
C GLU A 44 -3.96 13.44 -22.32
N LYS A 45 -3.03 13.04 -23.20
CA LYS A 45 -1.69 13.64 -23.28
C LYS A 45 -1.72 15.05 -23.86
N LYS A 46 -2.62 15.28 -24.82
CA LYS A 46 -2.93 16.62 -25.34
C LYS A 46 -3.47 17.54 -24.23
N LEU A 47 -4.42 17.08 -23.42
CA LEU A 47 -4.95 17.86 -22.30
C LEU A 47 -3.89 18.18 -21.25
N LEU A 48 -2.99 17.24 -20.96
CA LEU A 48 -1.87 17.48 -20.04
C LEU A 48 -0.94 18.58 -20.59
N LEU A 49 -0.61 18.53 -21.88
CA LEU A 49 0.21 19.56 -22.53
C LEU A 49 -0.47 20.94 -22.48
N PHE A 50 -1.78 21.01 -22.72
CA PHE A 50 -2.54 22.24 -22.63
C PHE A 50 -2.52 22.83 -21.22
N LYS A 51 -2.68 21.98 -20.20
CA LYS A 51 -2.53 22.37 -18.80
C LYS A 51 -1.11 22.85 -18.47
N LEU A 52 -0.08 22.29 -19.11
CA LEU A 52 1.31 22.69 -18.88
C LEU A 52 1.56 24.11 -19.41
N LEU A 53 1.06 24.37 -20.61
CA LEU A 53 1.22 25.64 -21.33
C LEU A 53 0.12 26.66 -20.99
N ASP A 54 -0.85 26.29 -20.16
CA ASP A 54 -1.99 27.14 -19.77
C ASP A 54 -2.77 27.69 -20.98
N ILE A 55 -3.14 26.79 -21.89
CA ILE A 55 -3.86 27.09 -23.14
C ILE A 55 -5.16 26.31 -23.25
N GLU A 56 -6.15 26.88 -23.95
CA GLU A 56 -7.44 26.22 -24.18
C GLU A 56 -7.44 25.34 -25.44
N ASP A 57 -6.65 25.71 -26.45
CA ASP A 57 -6.47 24.94 -27.68
C ASP A 57 -5.02 24.89 -28.15
N GLY A 58 -4.75 23.92 -29.03
CA GLY A 58 -3.42 23.71 -29.63
C GLY A 58 -3.31 24.34 -31.00
N SER A 59 -4.11 25.37 -31.31
CA SER A 59 -4.02 26.04 -32.60
C SER A 59 -2.68 26.77 -32.74
N GLU A 60 -2.25 26.93 -33.99
CA GLU A 60 -0.94 27.50 -34.25
C GLU A 60 -0.85 29.00 -33.88
N GLU A 61 -2.00 29.68 -33.84
CA GLU A 61 -2.14 31.07 -33.40
C GLU A 61 -2.02 31.18 -31.87
N THR A 62 -2.70 30.30 -31.13
CA THR A 62 -2.63 30.26 -29.65
C THR A 62 -1.22 29.99 -29.17
N ILE A 63 -0.52 29.02 -29.78
CA ILE A 63 0.87 28.69 -29.42
C ILE A 63 1.82 29.84 -29.75
N ALA A 64 1.64 30.52 -30.88
CA ALA A 64 2.47 31.68 -31.27
C ALA A 64 2.18 32.94 -30.42
N GLY A 65 0.99 33.04 -29.85
CA GLY A 65 0.59 34.16 -28.98
C GLY A 65 1.21 34.14 -27.59
N ILE A 66 1.83 33.02 -27.19
CA ILE A 66 2.45 32.87 -25.86
C ILE A 66 3.70 33.74 -25.79
N LYS A 67 3.68 34.75 -24.91
CA LYS A 67 4.85 35.54 -24.58
C LYS A 67 5.60 34.89 -23.43
N VAL A 68 6.82 34.41 -23.71
CA VAL A 68 7.70 33.81 -22.71
C VAL A 68 8.29 34.92 -21.82
N THR A 69 7.56 35.29 -20.77
CA THR A 69 8.03 36.20 -19.72
C THR A 69 8.68 35.42 -18.57
N THR A 70 9.43 36.11 -17.71
CA THR A 70 10.01 35.50 -16.49
C THR A 70 8.94 34.90 -15.59
N GLU A 71 7.79 35.57 -15.45
CA GLU A 71 6.65 35.07 -14.68
C GLU A 71 6.04 33.81 -15.30
N TYR A 72 5.90 33.79 -16.63
CA TYR A 72 5.40 32.61 -17.34
C TYR A 72 6.36 31.42 -17.20
N LEU A 73 7.68 31.62 -17.34
CA LEU A 73 8.70 30.60 -17.10
C LEU A 73 8.59 29.99 -15.69
N MET A 74 8.50 30.83 -14.66
CA MET A 74 8.33 30.37 -13.28
C MET A 74 7.04 29.58 -13.10
N SER A 75 5.93 30.01 -13.73
CA SER A 75 4.65 29.30 -13.65
C SER A 75 4.68 27.92 -14.34
N VAL A 76 5.35 27.83 -15.50
CA VAL A 76 5.52 26.57 -16.24
C VAL A 76 6.42 25.61 -15.46
N GLU A 77 7.51 26.12 -14.88
CA GLU A 77 8.39 25.34 -14.02
C GLU A 77 7.64 24.85 -12.77
N GLN A 78 6.80 25.69 -12.16
CA GLN A 78 5.95 25.29 -11.05
C GLN A 78 4.95 24.20 -11.45
N ARG A 79 4.32 24.28 -12.62
CA ARG A 79 3.40 23.24 -13.14
C ARG A 79 4.14 21.94 -13.48
N LEU A 80 5.34 22.03 -14.05
CA LEU A 80 6.25 20.88 -14.23
C LEU A 80 6.59 20.24 -12.89
N ASN A 81 6.93 21.03 -11.87
CA ASN A 81 7.31 20.52 -10.56
C ASN A 81 6.13 19.99 -9.74
N GLN A 82 4.94 20.61 -9.83
CA GLN A 82 3.72 20.11 -9.19
C GLN A 82 3.26 18.78 -9.80
N SER A 83 3.40 18.61 -11.12
CA SER A 83 3.11 17.33 -11.76
C SER A 83 4.19 16.28 -11.48
N PHE A 84 5.45 16.63 -11.23
CA PHE A 84 6.44 15.68 -10.70
C PHE A 84 6.10 15.21 -9.29
N LYS A 85 5.55 16.10 -8.45
CA LYS A 85 4.95 15.72 -7.15
C LYS A 85 3.72 14.82 -7.33
N ASN A 86 2.94 15.03 -8.40
CA ASN A 86 1.78 14.20 -8.73
C ASN A 86 2.10 12.93 -9.53
N HIS A 87 3.29 12.76 -10.12
CA HIS A 87 3.69 11.51 -10.78
C HIS A 87 4.43 10.57 -9.84
N ASN A 88 4.92 11.08 -8.70
CA ASN A 88 5.10 10.31 -7.50
C ASN A 88 3.75 10.09 -6.78
N ASN A 89 2.72 9.63 -7.50
CA ASN A 89 1.41 9.36 -6.91
C ASN A 89 1.44 8.28 -5.81
N LEU A 90 2.57 7.62 -5.55
CA LEU A 90 2.74 6.83 -4.34
C LEU A 90 3.07 7.69 -3.10
N SER A 91 3.88 8.75 -3.25
CA SER A 91 4.26 9.65 -2.15
C SER A 91 3.17 10.64 -1.74
N ASN A 92 2.12 10.81 -2.55
CA ASN A 92 0.98 11.66 -2.19
C ASN A 92 -0.06 10.94 -1.31
N TYR A 93 -0.08 9.60 -1.29
CA TYR A 93 -0.97 8.82 -0.43
C TYR A 93 -0.24 8.14 0.73
N LEU A 94 1.05 7.84 0.58
CA LEU A 94 1.90 7.30 1.63
C LEU A 94 2.87 8.40 2.08
N ASP A 95 2.66 8.89 3.30
CA ASP A 95 3.66 9.72 3.96
C ASP A 95 4.90 8.85 4.24
N MET A 96 5.95 9.08 3.46
CA MET A 96 7.23 8.37 3.59
C MET A 96 8.18 9.12 4.53
N SER A 97 7.71 10.19 5.18
CA SER A 97 8.49 10.89 6.20
C SER A 97 8.76 9.97 7.40
N GLY A 98 9.97 10.04 7.94
CA GLY A 98 10.42 9.15 9.01
C GLY A 98 11.07 7.84 8.54
N LEU A 99 10.95 7.45 7.26
CA LEU A 99 11.64 6.28 6.71
C LEU A 99 13.00 6.63 6.12
N ASN A 100 13.97 5.73 6.25
CA ASN A 100 15.27 5.82 5.59
C ASN A 100 15.19 5.40 4.11
N LYS A 101 16.24 5.64 3.33
CA LYS A 101 16.24 5.37 1.88
C LYS A 101 15.98 3.90 1.53
N GLN A 102 16.50 2.96 2.31
CA GLN A 102 16.30 1.53 2.05
C GLN A 102 14.86 1.11 2.38
N GLU A 103 14.29 1.65 3.46
CA GLU A 103 12.90 1.41 3.84
C GLU A 103 11.92 1.99 2.81
N GLN A 104 12.17 3.21 2.34
CA GLN A 104 11.37 3.83 1.27
C GLN A 104 11.41 3.01 -0.02
N GLN A 105 12.61 2.53 -0.39
CA GLN A 105 12.79 1.68 -1.55
C GLN A 105 11.99 0.37 -1.40
N LEU A 106 12.08 -0.28 -0.24
CA LEU A 106 11.35 -1.52 0.04
C LEU A 106 9.83 -1.34 -0.10
N VAL A 107 9.27 -0.27 0.49
CA VAL A 107 7.83 0.02 0.38
C VAL A 107 7.41 0.27 -1.08
N SER A 108 8.25 0.98 -1.84
CA SER A 108 8.01 1.22 -3.27
C SER A 108 8.02 -0.09 -4.06
N ASP A 109 9.00 -0.96 -3.82
CA ASP A 109 9.16 -2.23 -4.52
C ASP A 109 7.99 -3.18 -4.21
N ILE A 110 7.61 -3.30 -2.93
CA ILE A 110 6.42 -4.06 -2.51
C ILE A 110 5.16 -3.55 -3.20
N THR A 111 4.98 -2.23 -3.27
CA THR A 111 3.79 -1.66 -3.91
C THR A 111 3.75 -1.96 -5.41
N CYS A 112 4.92 -1.91 -6.09
CA CYS A 112 5.03 -2.29 -7.49
C CYS A 112 4.62 -3.76 -7.70
N LEU A 113 5.14 -4.67 -6.87
CA LEU A 113 4.82 -6.10 -6.94
C LEU A 113 3.33 -6.38 -6.70
N ILE A 114 2.71 -5.73 -5.70
CA ILE A 114 1.28 -5.87 -5.44
C ILE A 114 0.48 -5.41 -6.67
N LYS A 115 0.85 -4.26 -7.26
CA LYS A 115 0.18 -3.74 -8.45
C LYS A 115 0.31 -4.67 -9.65
N GLU A 116 1.50 -5.22 -9.88
CA GLU A 116 1.74 -6.19 -10.96
C GLU A 116 0.86 -7.43 -10.78
N LYS A 117 0.85 -8.02 -9.58
CA LYS A 117 0.04 -9.21 -9.29
C LYS A 117 -1.46 -8.98 -9.46
N LEU A 118 -1.96 -7.81 -9.05
CA LEU A 118 -3.38 -7.46 -9.22
C LEU A 118 -3.77 -7.07 -10.66
N GLY A 119 -2.78 -6.76 -11.50
CA GLY A 119 -2.96 -6.43 -12.92
C GLY A 119 -2.95 -7.63 -13.86
N GLU A 120 -2.51 -8.81 -13.39
CA GLU A 120 -2.53 -10.06 -14.17
C GLU A 120 -3.97 -10.57 -14.34
N ASP A 121 -4.48 -10.60 -15.59
CA ASP A 121 -5.89 -10.94 -15.85
C ASP A 121 -6.23 -12.43 -15.62
N GLU A 122 -5.31 -13.37 -15.93
CA GLU A 122 -5.59 -14.81 -15.87
C GLU A 122 -5.84 -15.34 -14.44
N ASN A 123 -5.23 -14.72 -13.43
CA ASN A 123 -5.32 -15.16 -12.03
C ASN A 123 -5.83 -14.06 -11.10
N ARG A 124 -6.54 -13.07 -11.66
CA ARG A 124 -6.88 -11.83 -10.95
C ARG A 124 -7.61 -12.05 -9.62
N GLU A 125 -8.56 -12.97 -9.58
CA GLU A 125 -9.31 -13.30 -8.37
C GLU A 125 -8.43 -13.99 -7.31
N GLN A 126 -7.64 -14.98 -7.72
CA GLN A 126 -6.72 -15.68 -6.80
C GLN A 126 -5.65 -14.73 -6.26
N ASN A 127 -5.09 -13.89 -7.11
CA ASN A 127 -4.12 -12.86 -6.74
C ASN A 127 -4.74 -11.84 -5.77
N PHE A 128 -6.00 -11.44 -5.98
CA PHE A 128 -6.71 -10.57 -5.05
C PHE A 128 -6.83 -11.17 -3.65
N TYR A 129 -7.25 -12.43 -3.54
CA TYR A 129 -7.34 -13.10 -2.23
C TYR A 129 -5.96 -13.32 -1.60
N ALA A 130 -4.94 -13.69 -2.38
CA ALA A 130 -3.58 -13.84 -1.90
C ALA A 130 -3.03 -12.52 -1.32
N MET A 131 -3.23 -11.39 -2.02
CA MET A 131 -2.82 -10.07 -1.53
C MET A 131 -3.63 -9.65 -0.30
N THR A 132 -4.91 -10.03 -0.22
CA THR A 132 -5.75 -9.78 0.96
C THR A 132 -5.22 -10.52 2.19
N TYR A 133 -4.83 -11.80 2.05
CA TYR A 133 -4.24 -12.57 3.15
C TYR A 133 -2.86 -12.03 3.55
N PHE A 134 -2.04 -11.60 2.59
CA PHE A 134 -0.77 -10.95 2.88
C PHE A 134 -0.96 -9.65 3.69
N TYR A 135 -1.94 -8.82 3.30
CA TYR A 135 -2.31 -7.62 4.06
C TYR A 135 -2.73 -7.94 5.50
N GLN A 136 -3.61 -8.93 5.71
CA GLN A 136 -4.04 -9.35 7.04
C GLN A 136 -2.89 -9.90 7.90
N MET A 137 -1.94 -10.59 7.26
CA MET A 137 -0.72 -11.07 7.89
C MET A 137 0.17 -9.90 8.34
N LEU A 138 0.34 -8.86 7.51
CA LEU A 138 1.05 -7.63 7.89
C LEU A 138 0.39 -6.92 9.08
N GLN A 139 -0.94 -6.83 9.12
CA GLN A 139 -1.66 -6.26 10.28
C GLN A 139 -1.43 -7.04 11.58
N SER A 140 -1.09 -8.32 11.48
CA SER A 140 -0.91 -9.22 12.63
C SER A 140 0.56 -9.40 13.03
N LEU A 141 1.50 -8.75 12.33
CA LEU A 141 2.94 -8.97 12.44
C LEU A 141 3.50 -8.75 13.85
N ASP A 142 2.92 -7.83 14.61
CA ASP A 142 3.33 -7.53 15.99
C ASP A 142 2.61 -8.39 17.03
N ASN A 143 1.45 -8.94 16.67
CA ASN A 143 0.62 -9.76 17.56
C ASN A 143 0.97 -11.25 17.48
N VAL A 144 1.55 -11.70 16.36
CA VAL A 144 1.88 -13.10 16.09
C VAL A 144 3.33 -13.19 15.62
N PRO A 145 4.30 -13.40 16.55
CA PRO A 145 5.72 -13.48 16.23
C PRO A 145 6.06 -14.53 15.17
N GLU A 146 5.29 -15.62 15.12
CA GLU A 146 5.46 -16.72 14.17
C GLU A 146 5.36 -16.26 12.72
N ILE A 147 4.65 -15.16 12.43
CA ILE A 147 4.60 -14.57 11.09
C ILE A 147 6.02 -14.19 10.62
N LYS A 148 6.83 -13.58 11.50
CA LYS A 148 8.21 -13.20 11.19
C LYS A 148 9.06 -14.44 10.89
N TYR A 149 8.85 -15.52 11.64
CA TYR A 149 9.55 -16.79 11.41
C TYR A 149 9.14 -17.46 10.09
N ILE A 150 7.85 -17.40 9.70
CA ILE A 150 7.39 -17.86 8.39
C ILE A 150 8.08 -17.06 7.27
N LEU A 151 8.16 -15.73 7.40
CA LEU A 151 8.82 -14.87 6.41
C LEU A 151 10.32 -15.19 6.30
N GLY A 152 11.00 -15.41 7.43
CA GLY A 152 12.39 -15.85 7.48
C GLY A 152 12.58 -17.19 6.76
N TYR A 153 11.77 -18.19 7.11
CA TYR A 153 11.76 -19.51 6.48
C TYR A 153 11.60 -19.44 4.95
N MET A 154 10.61 -18.66 4.48
CA MET A 154 10.35 -18.52 3.05
C MET A 154 11.53 -17.83 2.34
N SER A 155 12.14 -16.82 2.98
CA SER A 155 13.33 -16.14 2.42
C SER A 155 14.54 -17.08 2.30
N LYS A 156 14.73 -17.99 3.27
CA LYS A 156 15.78 -19.02 3.24
C LYS A 156 15.53 -20.05 2.14
N THR A 157 14.33 -20.62 2.10
CA THR A 157 13.98 -21.69 1.13
C THR A 157 13.97 -21.22 -0.32
N THR A 158 13.75 -19.93 -0.55
CA THR A 158 13.86 -19.29 -1.89
C THR A 158 15.27 -18.81 -2.22
N GLY A 159 16.22 -18.87 -1.27
CA GLY A 159 17.61 -18.52 -1.48
C GLY A 159 17.92 -17.01 -1.43
N PHE A 160 17.03 -16.19 -0.89
CA PHE A 160 17.29 -14.74 -0.74
C PHE A 160 18.24 -14.42 0.43
N ILE A 161 18.27 -15.28 1.46
CA ILE A 161 19.13 -15.13 2.64
C ILE A 161 19.79 -16.45 3.02
N ASP A 162 20.84 -16.38 3.85
CA ASP A 162 21.56 -17.54 4.34
C ASP A 162 20.68 -18.41 5.26
N PRO A 163 20.69 -19.76 5.14
CA PRO A 163 19.90 -20.66 5.99
C PRO A 163 20.19 -20.54 7.49
N GLU A 164 21.40 -20.16 7.88
CA GLU A 164 21.84 -20.00 9.27
C GLU A 164 21.67 -18.56 9.77
N GLU A 165 21.02 -17.68 9.00
CA GLU A 165 20.73 -16.31 9.42
C GLU A 165 19.47 -16.26 10.30
N TYR A 166 19.61 -15.70 11.51
CA TYR A 166 18.51 -15.48 12.46
C TYR A 166 18.44 -13.99 12.85
N LYS A 167 17.37 -13.30 12.41
CA LYS A 167 17.18 -11.86 12.63
C LYS A 167 16.15 -11.53 13.71
N PHE A 168 15.45 -12.54 14.24
CA PHE A 168 14.42 -12.40 15.27
C PHE A 168 14.87 -13.07 16.58
N ASP A 169 13.95 -13.71 17.31
CA ASP A 169 14.29 -14.59 18.43
C ASP A 169 14.91 -15.88 17.87
N ALA A 170 16.23 -16.00 17.94
CA ALA A 170 16.98 -17.05 17.26
C ALA A 170 16.54 -18.46 17.65
N ASP A 171 16.33 -18.72 18.94
CA ASP A 171 15.91 -20.03 19.44
C ASP A 171 14.51 -20.38 18.96
N LYS A 172 13.55 -19.44 19.07
CA LYS A 172 12.18 -19.68 18.60
C LYS A 172 12.08 -19.78 17.09
N GLN A 173 12.83 -18.94 16.37
CA GLN A 173 12.90 -18.97 14.92
C GLN A 173 13.45 -20.32 14.45
N PHE A 174 14.56 -20.79 15.03
CA PHE A 174 15.13 -22.11 14.73
C PHE A 174 14.12 -23.24 14.97
N ILE A 175 13.49 -23.28 16.14
CA ILE A 175 12.50 -24.32 16.48
C ILE A 175 11.33 -24.29 15.50
N PHE A 176 10.78 -23.10 15.24
CA PHE A 176 9.62 -22.94 14.36
C PHE A 176 9.95 -23.34 12.92
N GLU A 177 11.09 -22.89 12.38
CA GLU A 177 11.56 -23.23 11.04
C GLU A 177 11.73 -24.76 10.87
N GLY A 178 12.27 -25.45 11.88
CA GLY A 178 12.39 -26.91 11.88
C GLY A 178 11.03 -27.63 11.89
N ILE A 179 10.07 -27.13 12.67
CA ILE A 179 8.69 -27.66 12.68
C ILE A 179 8.02 -27.44 11.32
N LEU A 180 8.15 -26.23 10.76
CA LEU A 180 7.54 -25.88 9.48
C LEU A 180 8.13 -26.70 8.33
N TYR A 181 9.46 -26.88 8.30
CA TYR A 181 10.14 -27.77 7.36
C TYR A 181 9.55 -29.18 7.43
N SER A 182 9.50 -29.75 8.63
CA SER A 182 8.96 -31.10 8.86
C SER A 182 7.51 -31.24 8.38
N ALA A 183 6.67 -30.23 8.64
CA ALA A 183 5.27 -30.20 8.19
C ALA A 183 5.16 -30.13 6.66
N LEU A 184 5.98 -29.30 6.00
CA LEU A 184 6.00 -29.19 4.55
C LEU A 184 6.56 -30.44 3.87
N THR A 185 7.56 -31.09 4.45
CA THR A 185 8.06 -32.39 3.99
C THR A 185 6.96 -33.45 4.07
N LEU A 186 6.20 -33.50 5.16
CA LEU A 186 5.06 -34.41 5.30
C LEU A 186 4.00 -34.15 4.23
N TYR A 187 3.68 -32.89 3.96
CA TYR A 187 2.74 -32.47 2.93
C TYR A 187 3.21 -32.90 1.52
N ASN A 188 4.45 -32.56 1.16
CA ASN A 188 5.02 -32.86 -0.16
C ASN A 188 5.16 -34.36 -0.42
N ASN A 189 5.47 -35.13 0.63
CA ASN A 189 5.64 -36.59 0.51
C ASN A 189 4.32 -37.37 0.62
N GLY A 190 3.18 -36.70 0.86
CA GLY A 190 1.85 -37.31 0.89
C GLY A 190 1.62 -38.32 2.03
N GLY A 191 2.38 -38.22 3.12
CA GLY A 191 2.44 -39.26 4.17
C GLY A 191 1.26 -39.30 5.15
N ALA A 192 0.30 -38.36 5.05
CA ALA A 192 -0.79 -38.23 6.01
C ALA A 192 -2.11 -38.81 5.48
N SER A 193 -2.75 -39.66 6.29
CA SER A 193 -4.10 -40.16 5.98
C SER A 193 -5.13 -39.03 5.88
N ARG A 194 -5.94 -39.02 4.82
CA ARG A 194 -7.05 -38.05 4.64
C ARG A 194 -7.99 -38.02 5.85
N SER A 195 -8.30 -39.16 6.47
CA SER A 195 -9.21 -39.20 7.63
C SER A 195 -8.62 -38.47 8.84
N LYS A 196 -7.32 -38.63 9.09
CA LYS A 196 -6.61 -37.97 10.19
C LYS A 196 -6.47 -36.46 9.93
N LEU A 197 -6.24 -36.06 8.68
CA LEU A 197 -6.21 -34.66 8.28
C LEU A 197 -7.58 -34.00 8.46
N ALA A 198 -8.67 -34.68 8.09
CA ALA A 198 -10.02 -34.16 8.27
C ALA A 198 -10.38 -33.93 9.75
N GLU A 199 -9.99 -34.86 10.64
CA GLU A 199 -10.21 -34.69 12.09
C GLU A 199 -9.40 -33.51 12.65
N THR A 200 -8.13 -33.40 12.24
CA THR A 200 -7.26 -32.29 12.67
C THR A 200 -7.79 -30.94 12.18
N HIS A 201 -8.26 -30.88 10.93
CA HIS A 201 -8.89 -29.69 10.39
C HIS A 201 -10.18 -29.31 11.13
N LYS A 202 -11.00 -30.30 11.53
CA LYS A 202 -12.19 -30.05 12.35
C LYS A 202 -11.84 -29.40 13.69
N LYS A 203 -10.79 -29.87 14.37
CA LYS A 203 -10.29 -29.27 15.62
C LYS A 203 -9.85 -27.83 15.39
N PHE A 204 -9.08 -27.58 14.33
CA PHE A 204 -8.69 -26.23 13.94
C PHE A 204 -9.90 -25.30 13.75
N VAL A 205 -10.93 -25.72 13.01
CA VAL A 205 -12.14 -24.92 12.80
C VAL A 205 -12.85 -24.61 14.13
N GLN A 206 -12.98 -25.61 15.01
CA GLN A 206 -13.60 -25.44 16.32
C GLN A 206 -12.85 -24.45 17.21
N GLU A 207 -11.52 -24.53 17.26
CA GLU A 207 -10.68 -23.59 18.03
C GLU A 207 -10.83 -22.15 17.55
N ILE A 208 -10.89 -21.93 16.23
CA ILE A 208 -11.10 -20.59 15.67
C ILE A 208 -12.49 -20.06 16.02
N GLN A 209 -13.53 -20.89 15.92
CA GLN A 209 -14.90 -20.52 16.29
C GLN A 209 -14.98 -20.13 17.77
N GLN A 210 -14.41 -20.95 18.65
CA GLN A 210 -14.37 -20.67 20.09
C GLN A 210 -13.66 -19.34 20.39
N LYS A 211 -12.50 -19.09 19.78
CA LYS A 211 -11.78 -17.81 19.95
C LYS A 211 -12.62 -16.61 19.48
N ASN A 212 -13.40 -16.76 18.41
CA ASN A 212 -14.28 -15.70 17.92
C ASN A 212 -15.46 -15.45 18.87
N GLU A 213 -16.08 -16.51 19.39
CA GLU A 213 -17.13 -16.42 20.40
C GLU A 213 -16.64 -15.73 21.68
N GLU A 214 -15.44 -16.09 22.15
CA GLU A 214 -14.81 -15.44 23.31
C GLU A 214 -14.58 -13.94 23.07
N LYS A 215 -14.10 -13.54 21.88
CA LYS A 215 -13.94 -12.13 21.51
C LYS A 215 -15.27 -11.37 21.48
N ILE A 216 -16.32 -11.97 20.91
CA ILE A 216 -17.65 -11.37 20.87
C ILE A 216 -18.19 -11.22 22.30
N SER A 217 -18.07 -12.26 23.12
CA SER A 217 -18.50 -12.25 24.52
C SER A 217 -17.79 -11.17 25.34
N ARG A 218 -16.45 -11.06 25.23
CA ARG A 218 -15.67 -10.00 25.89
C ARG A 218 -16.09 -8.61 25.44
N THR A 219 -16.34 -8.42 24.14
CA THR A 219 -16.82 -7.14 23.60
C THR A 219 -18.20 -6.77 24.16
N GLN A 220 -19.12 -7.74 24.27
CA GLN A 220 -20.43 -7.53 24.87
C GLN A 220 -20.34 -7.22 26.38
N GLN A 221 -19.46 -7.90 27.11
CA GLN A 221 -19.19 -7.62 28.52
C GLN A 221 -18.65 -6.20 28.70
N LEU A 222 -17.65 -5.79 27.91
CA LEU A 222 -17.10 -4.43 27.94
C LEU A 222 -18.14 -3.37 27.59
N ASN A 223 -18.98 -3.60 26.58
CA ASN A 223 -20.06 -2.68 26.23
C ASN A 223 -21.10 -2.56 27.36
N THR A 224 -21.43 -3.67 28.02
CA THR A 224 -22.34 -3.67 29.17
C THR A 224 -21.75 -2.88 30.34
N LEU A 225 -20.48 -3.10 30.65
CA LEU A 225 -19.75 -2.35 31.68
C LEU A 225 -19.65 -0.86 31.35
N LYS A 226 -19.40 -0.52 30.09
CA LYS A 226 -19.40 0.87 29.59
C LYS A 226 -20.75 1.54 29.79
N ILE A 227 -21.85 0.88 29.42
CA ILE A 227 -23.22 1.42 29.61
C ILE A 227 -23.50 1.62 31.11
N GLN A 228 -23.09 0.67 31.95
CA GLN A 228 -23.25 0.78 33.39
C GLN A 228 -22.43 1.95 33.97
N ALA A 229 -21.16 2.10 33.56
CA ALA A 229 -20.29 3.18 33.99
C ALA A 229 -20.85 4.56 33.60
N LEU A 230 -21.29 4.71 32.35
CA LEU A 230 -21.94 5.93 31.85
C LEU A 230 -23.20 6.27 32.66
N ARG A 231 -24.02 5.27 32.96
CA ARG A 231 -25.23 5.44 33.78
C ARG A 231 -24.93 5.82 35.23
N GLU A 232 -23.91 5.22 35.85
CA GLU A 232 -23.49 5.56 37.23
C GLU A 232 -22.86 6.95 37.33
N LEU A 233 -22.20 7.43 36.26
CA LEU A 233 -21.59 8.76 36.19
C LEU A 233 -22.55 9.84 35.64
N GLY A 234 -23.71 9.46 35.09
CA GLY A 234 -24.68 10.39 34.53
C GLY A 234 -24.32 10.93 33.13
N TYR A 235 -23.43 10.26 32.41
CA TYR A 235 -23.04 10.62 31.04
C TYR A 235 -23.85 9.84 29.99
N ASN A 236 -24.11 10.46 28.84
CA ASN A 236 -24.78 9.81 27.71
C ASN A 236 -23.79 9.10 26.77
N GLU A 237 -22.57 9.62 26.64
CA GLU A 237 -21.54 9.10 25.75
C GLU A 237 -20.13 9.40 26.27
N ILE A 238 -19.12 8.71 25.72
CA ILE A 238 -17.71 8.97 26.02
C ILE A 238 -17.19 10.03 25.05
N ASN A 239 -16.52 11.05 25.59
CA ASN A 239 -15.77 12.07 24.87
C ASN A 239 -14.38 12.24 25.49
N GLU A 240 -13.54 13.13 24.94
CA GLU A 240 -12.17 13.34 25.42
C GLU A 240 -12.10 13.86 26.86
N GLU A 241 -13.14 14.54 27.34
CA GLU A 241 -13.19 15.13 28.68
C GLU A 241 -13.54 14.10 29.76
N ASN A 242 -14.40 13.13 29.44
CA ASN A 242 -14.91 12.14 30.42
C ASN A 242 -14.31 10.74 30.25
N ALA A 243 -13.47 10.50 29.22
CA ALA A 243 -12.92 9.17 28.92
C ALA A 243 -12.15 8.56 30.09
N ALA A 244 -11.29 9.33 30.77
CA ALA A 244 -10.50 8.83 31.89
C ALA A 244 -11.39 8.38 33.06
N GLU A 245 -12.38 9.19 33.42
CA GLU A 245 -13.32 8.91 34.51
C GLU A 245 -14.19 7.69 34.19
N VAL A 246 -14.68 7.59 32.95
CA VAL A 246 -15.49 6.43 32.51
C VAL A 246 -14.66 5.14 32.51
N LEU A 247 -13.38 5.20 32.12
CA LEU A 247 -12.48 4.04 32.15
C LEU A 247 -12.16 3.59 33.58
N GLU A 248 -11.86 4.53 34.49
CA GLU A 248 -11.68 4.22 35.91
C GLU A 248 -12.95 3.59 36.51
N LYS A 249 -14.13 4.11 36.13
CA LYS A 249 -15.41 3.57 36.58
C LYS A 249 -15.68 2.16 36.04
N ILE A 250 -15.30 1.87 34.80
CA ILE A 250 -15.36 0.50 34.24
C ILE A 250 -14.49 -0.44 35.07
N ALA A 251 -13.26 -0.05 35.41
CA ALA A 251 -12.34 -0.85 36.22
C ALA A 251 -12.89 -1.07 37.65
N GLU A 252 -13.48 -0.03 38.25
CA GLU A 252 -14.14 -0.13 39.55
C GLU A 252 -15.31 -1.12 39.52
N ILE A 253 -16.20 -1.03 38.53
CA ILE A 253 -17.33 -1.96 38.35
C ILE A 253 -16.85 -3.40 38.12
N GLN A 254 -15.76 -3.60 37.38
CA GLN A 254 -15.14 -4.91 37.22
C GLN A 254 -14.66 -5.49 38.54
N SER A 255 -14.03 -4.66 39.39
CA SER A 255 -13.55 -5.09 40.71
C SER A 255 -14.68 -5.46 41.69
N ARG A 256 -15.87 -4.87 41.56
CA ARG A 256 -17.06 -5.22 42.36
C ARG A 256 -17.63 -6.60 42.04
N LYS A 257 -17.31 -7.15 40.87
CA LYS A 257 -17.81 -8.45 40.38
C LYS A 257 -16.86 -9.63 40.67
N VAL A 258 -15.72 -9.38 41.32
CA VAL A 258 -14.75 -10.40 41.76
C VAL A 258 -15.06 -10.84 43.20
#